data_AF-A0A7K8TLD6-F1
#
_entry.id   AF-A0A7K8TLD6-F1
#
_cell.length_a   1.000
_cell.length_b   1.000
_cell.length_c   1.000
_cell.angle_alpha   90.00
_cell.angle_beta   90.00
_cell.angle_gamma   90.00
#
_symmetry.space_group_name_H-M   'P 1'
#
loop_
_entity.id
_entity.type
_entity.pdbx_description
1 polymer ?
#
loop_
_entity_poly.entity_id
_entity_poly.type
_entity_poly.pdbx_seq_one_letter_code
_entity_poly.pdbx_strand_id
1 'polypeptide(L)'
;LCPPQRHGLAVCLALTTMCTSLLLMYGGIGGGGGHPEPRRRQQQVAAVPSRPPGRGQHRPALPVGAGLLEGYISVVNRKMSTAEFEVCMSLQPLKMHCKSCALVTSSGHLLGSKQGDRIDETECVIRMNDAPTQGYGKDVGNKTSLRVIAHSSIQRILRNRNELLNMSHGAVFIFWGPSSYMRRDGKGLVYNNLQLMNQILPQLKAYMISRHKMLQFDDLFKRETGKDRKISNTWLSTGWFTMTIALELCDRINVYGMVPPDFCRDPNHLSVPYHYYEPLGPDECTMYISHERGRKGSHHRFITEKRVFENWARTFNIHFFQPDWEPEPLTVNHPEIKPVV
;
A
#
# COMPACT_ATOMS: atom_id res chain seq x y z
N LEU A 1 44.37 26.23 34.87
CA LEU A 1 43.48 25.62 35.89
C LEU A 1 42.69 24.50 35.23
N CYS A 2 43.28 23.31 35.20
CA CYS A 2 42.62 22.02 34.92
C CYS A 2 42.63 21.21 36.21
N PRO A 3 41.60 20.40 36.52
CA PRO A 3 41.78 19.26 37.39
C PRO A 3 42.09 17.99 36.56
N PRO A 4 42.95 17.10 37.06
CA PRO A 4 43.22 15.79 36.46
C PRO A 4 42.47 14.65 37.19
N GLN A 5 42.64 13.43 36.65
CA GLN A 5 42.43 12.08 37.21
C GLN A 5 41.39 11.25 36.41
N ARG A 6 41.54 9.95 36.17
CA ARG A 6 42.63 8.97 36.33
C ARG A 6 42.22 7.73 35.51
N HIS A 7 43.20 6.97 35.04
CA HIS A 7 43.01 5.67 34.42
C HIS A 7 42.36 4.64 35.36
N GLY A 8 41.56 3.74 34.79
CA GLY A 8 41.08 2.52 35.42
C GLY A 8 40.66 1.51 34.36
N LEU A 9 41.59 0.63 33.98
CA LEU A 9 41.29 -0.63 33.29
C LEU A 9 40.39 -1.49 34.20
N ALA A 10 39.30 -2.01 33.65
CA ALA A 10 38.64 -3.20 34.18
C ALA A 10 38.03 -3.99 33.00
N VAL A 11 38.89 -4.74 32.33
CA VAL A 11 38.49 -5.91 31.53
C VAL A 11 38.47 -7.07 32.50
N CYS A 12 37.31 -7.71 32.71
CA CYS A 12 37.19 -9.14 33.01
C CYS A 12 35.71 -9.57 33.09
N LEU A 13 35.36 -10.50 32.19
CA LEU A 13 34.55 -11.71 32.42
C LEU A 13 33.10 -11.58 32.92
N ALA A 14 32.17 -11.81 32.02
CA ALA A 14 30.94 -12.58 32.31
C ALA A 14 30.39 -13.22 31.02
N LEU A 15 31.03 -14.32 30.59
CA LEU A 15 30.38 -15.40 29.85
C LEU A 15 29.60 -16.25 30.86
N THR A 16 28.56 -16.95 30.40
CA THR A 16 27.54 -17.74 31.13
C THR A 16 26.37 -16.87 31.60
N THR A 17 25.14 -17.02 31.11
CA THR A 17 24.34 -18.25 31.16
C THR A 17 23.21 -18.20 30.11
N MET A 18 23.18 -19.23 29.27
CA MET A 18 22.02 -19.64 28.46
C MET A 18 21.34 -20.81 29.19
N CYS A 19 20.04 -20.98 28.89
CA CYS A 19 19.18 -22.13 29.19
C CYS A 19 18.38 -22.14 30.51
N THR A 20 17.18 -22.71 30.33
CA THR A 20 16.09 -23.00 31.27
C THR A 20 15.17 -21.80 31.53
N SER A 21 13.94 -21.78 31.00
CA SER A 21 12.91 -22.71 31.46
C SER A 21 11.78 -22.85 30.43
N LEU A 22 11.59 -24.08 29.96
CA LEU A 22 10.37 -24.57 29.34
C LEU A 22 9.76 -25.58 30.31
N LEU A 23 8.45 -25.47 30.53
CA LEU A 23 7.52 -26.47 31.07
C LEU A 23 7.55 -26.79 32.57
N LEU A 24 6.36 -26.67 33.16
CA LEU A 24 5.69 -27.41 34.26
C LEU A 24 4.59 -26.42 34.74
N MET A 25 3.28 -26.69 34.75
CA MET A 25 2.55 -27.90 35.11
C MET A 25 1.16 -27.95 34.44
N TYR A 26 0.72 -29.17 34.18
CA TYR A 26 -0.63 -29.59 33.82
C TYR A 26 -1.60 -29.51 35.02
N GLY A 27 -2.87 -29.16 34.72
CA GLY A 27 -4.05 -29.94 35.12
C GLY A 27 -4.82 -29.56 36.40
N GLY A 28 -6.15 -29.45 36.28
CA GLY A 28 -7.08 -29.75 37.39
C GLY A 28 -8.36 -28.91 37.58
N ILE A 29 -9.36 -29.13 36.74
CA ILE A 29 -10.82 -29.31 37.02
C ILE A 29 -11.55 -28.39 38.04
N GLY A 30 -12.65 -27.76 37.61
CA GLY A 30 -13.69 -27.27 38.52
C GLY A 30 -14.86 -26.50 37.88
N GLY A 31 -15.94 -27.23 37.56
CA GLY A 31 -17.39 -26.88 37.55
C GLY A 31 -17.94 -25.46 37.34
N GLY A 32 -19.00 -25.36 36.53
CA GLY A 32 -20.00 -24.29 36.66
C GLY A 32 -20.71 -23.90 35.36
N GLY A 33 -21.73 -24.66 34.96
CA GLY A 33 -22.66 -24.25 33.90
C GLY A 33 -23.64 -23.18 34.39
N GLY A 34 -23.91 -22.20 33.53
CA GLY A 34 -24.92 -21.16 33.76
C GLY A 34 -25.35 -20.52 32.44
N HIS A 35 -26.58 -20.81 32.03
CA HIS A 35 -27.31 -20.12 30.95
C HIS A 35 -27.56 -18.65 31.30
N PRO A 36 -27.61 -17.74 30.31
CA PRO A 36 -28.37 -16.50 30.44
C PRO A 36 -29.63 -16.52 29.55
N GLU A 37 -30.80 -16.34 30.19
CA GLU A 37 -32.08 -15.98 29.56
C GLU A 37 -32.11 -14.49 29.13
N PRO A 38 -32.99 -14.10 28.19
CA PRO A 38 -32.93 -12.82 27.50
C PRO A 38 -33.63 -11.69 28.28
N ARG A 39 -32.95 -10.55 28.45
CA ARG A 39 -33.58 -9.32 28.97
C ARG A 39 -34.29 -8.54 27.87
N ARG A 40 -35.55 -8.21 28.18
CA ARG A 40 -36.52 -7.42 27.44
C ARG A 40 -36.02 -6.04 27.01
N ARG A 41 -36.46 -5.66 25.81
CA ARG A 41 -36.50 -4.30 25.25
C ARG A 41 -37.17 -3.32 26.22
N GLN A 42 -36.57 -2.14 26.38
CA GLN A 42 -37.30 -0.90 26.63
C GLN A 42 -36.89 0.12 25.56
N GLN A 43 -37.88 0.48 24.73
CA GLN A 43 -37.86 1.61 23.82
C GLN A 43 -37.83 2.90 24.63
N GLN A 44 -36.87 3.78 24.35
CA GLN A 44 -37.02 5.20 24.61
C GLN A 44 -37.01 5.93 23.27
N VAL A 45 -38.15 6.57 23.00
CA VAL A 45 -38.41 7.45 21.87
C VAL A 45 -37.79 8.80 22.21
N ALA A 46 -36.88 9.30 21.38
CA ALA A 46 -36.35 10.65 21.46
C ALA A 46 -36.59 11.37 20.13
N ALA A 47 -37.09 12.60 20.23
CA ALA A 47 -37.70 13.41 19.19
C ALA A 47 -36.75 13.86 18.07
N VAL A 48 -37.31 14.02 16.88
CA VAL A 48 -36.68 14.51 15.65
C VAL A 48 -36.68 16.05 15.64
N PRO A 49 -35.54 16.73 15.45
CA PRO A 49 -35.52 18.14 15.08
C PRO A 49 -35.60 18.29 13.55
N SER A 50 -36.45 19.20 13.10
CA SER A 50 -36.73 19.58 11.71
C SER A 50 -35.52 20.19 10.99
N ARG A 51 -35.40 19.90 9.69
CA ARG A 51 -34.28 20.29 8.81
C ARG A 51 -34.72 21.45 7.88
N PRO A 52 -33.93 22.52 7.68
CA PRO A 52 -34.21 23.55 6.68
C PRO A 52 -33.77 23.11 5.26
N PRO A 53 -34.28 23.74 4.19
CA PRO A 53 -34.27 23.18 2.84
C PRO A 53 -32.97 23.47 2.05
N GLY A 54 -32.63 22.52 1.18
CA GLY A 54 -32.05 22.75 -0.15
C GLY A 54 -30.66 23.38 -0.27
N ARG A 55 -29.62 22.54 -0.34
CA ARG A 55 -28.44 22.80 -1.19
C ARG A 55 -28.13 21.55 -2.00
N GLY A 56 -28.06 21.71 -3.32
CA GLY A 56 -27.82 20.63 -4.28
C GLY A 56 -26.60 19.80 -3.91
N GLN A 57 -26.69 18.50 -4.19
CA GLN A 57 -25.59 17.54 -4.03
C GLN A 57 -24.44 17.94 -4.96
N HIS A 58 -23.50 18.72 -4.43
CA HIS A 58 -22.17 18.77 -5.01
C HIS A 58 -21.51 17.40 -4.82
N ARG A 59 -21.11 16.80 -5.93
CA ARG A 59 -20.13 15.69 -5.96
C ARG A 59 -18.99 16.04 -5.00
N PRO A 60 -18.55 15.14 -4.10
CA PRO A 60 -17.31 15.36 -3.38
C PRO A 60 -16.18 15.22 -4.41
N ALA A 61 -15.83 16.32 -5.07
CA ALA A 61 -14.53 16.44 -5.69
C ALA A 61 -13.51 16.30 -4.55
N LEU A 62 -12.62 15.31 -4.65
CA LEU A 62 -11.37 15.38 -3.91
C LEU A 62 -10.78 16.76 -4.21
N PRO A 63 -10.35 17.54 -3.20
CA PRO A 63 -9.65 18.77 -3.49
C PRO A 63 -8.45 18.37 -4.33
N VAL A 64 -8.42 18.82 -5.59
CA VAL A 64 -7.24 18.75 -6.46
C VAL A 64 -6.21 19.63 -5.75
N GLY A 65 -5.50 19.04 -4.79
CA GLY A 65 -4.42 19.69 -4.08
C GLY A 65 -3.36 20.08 -5.10
N ALA A 66 -2.61 21.14 -4.83
CA ALA A 66 -1.59 21.73 -5.70
C ALA A 66 -0.35 20.81 -5.94
N GLY A 67 -0.59 19.51 -6.19
CA GLY A 67 0.37 18.43 -6.24
C GLY A 67 1.00 18.09 -4.90
N LEU A 68 0.42 18.50 -3.77
CA LEU A 68 0.98 18.27 -2.44
C LEU A 68 0.39 16.99 -1.81
N LEU A 69 1.21 15.96 -1.68
CA LEU A 69 0.84 14.68 -1.08
C LEU A 69 1.31 14.62 0.37
N GLU A 70 0.36 14.64 1.30
CA GLU A 70 0.61 14.58 2.74
C GLU A 70 0.86 13.15 3.25
N GLY A 71 1.67 13.05 4.31
CA GLY A 71 1.92 11.78 4.98
C GLY A 71 3.00 10.90 4.32
N TYR A 72 3.72 11.43 3.32
CA TYR A 72 4.90 10.82 2.70
C TYR A 72 6.15 11.56 3.20
N ILE A 73 6.97 10.88 4.01
CA ILE A 73 8.12 11.45 4.70
C ILE A 73 9.38 11.20 3.88
N SER A 74 10.11 12.25 3.54
CA SER A 74 11.40 12.15 2.86
C SER A 74 12.44 11.42 3.71
N VAL A 75 13.23 10.54 3.10
CA VAL A 75 14.33 9.78 3.77
C VAL A 75 15.66 10.55 3.73
N VAL A 76 15.62 11.86 3.46
CA VAL A 76 16.82 12.70 3.35
C VAL A 76 17.55 12.81 4.69
N ASN A 77 18.86 12.57 4.65
CA ASN A 77 19.79 12.85 5.73
C ASN A 77 20.69 14.03 5.32
N ARG A 78 20.17 15.27 5.33
CA ARG A 78 21.07 16.43 5.32
C ARG A 78 21.49 16.64 6.76
N LYS A 79 22.79 16.42 7.05
CA LYS A 79 23.44 17.00 8.23
C LYS A 79 23.30 18.51 8.14
N MET A 80 22.18 19.06 8.59
CA MET A 80 21.96 20.48 8.73
C MET A 80 22.10 20.78 10.23
N SER A 81 23.05 21.65 10.56
CA SER A 81 23.67 21.79 11.87
C SER A 81 22.79 22.44 12.96
N THR A 82 21.47 22.34 12.88
CA THR A 82 20.56 22.83 13.92
C THR A 82 19.35 21.90 14.06
N ALA A 83 19.11 21.40 15.28
CA ALA A 83 18.06 20.43 15.60
C ALA A 83 16.64 20.91 15.22
N GLU A 84 16.43 22.23 15.11
CA GLU A 84 15.16 22.84 14.71
C GLU A 84 14.89 22.72 13.19
N PHE A 85 15.93 22.66 12.36
CA PHE A 85 15.79 22.57 10.90
C PHE A 85 15.55 21.13 10.42
N GLU A 86 16.06 20.13 11.15
CA GLU A 86 15.89 18.71 10.85
C GLU A 86 14.43 18.26 11.00
N VAL A 87 13.70 18.81 11.98
CA VAL A 87 12.27 18.55 12.19
C VAL A 87 11.44 19.11 11.04
N CYS A 88 11.73 20.33 10.58
CA CYS A 88 10.98 21.00 9.50
C CYS A 88 11.22 20.36 8.12
N MET A 89 12.45 19.93 7.82
CA MET A 89 12.76 19.25 6.56
C MET A 89 12.22 17.81 6.46
N SER A 90 12.10 17.10 7.58
CA SER A 90 11.51 15.75 7.62
C SER A 90 9.99 15.74 7.38
N LEU A 91 9.36 16.91 7.28
CA LEU A 91 7.93 17.10 7.02
C LEU A 91 7.63 17.67 5.63
N GLN A 92 8.62 17.79 4.73
CA GLN A 92 8.33 18.24 3.37
C GLN A 92 7.43 17.22 2.66
N PRO A 93 6.18 17.60 2.31
CA PRO A 93 5.26 16.69 1.66
C PRO A 93 5.80 16.36 0.26
N LEU A 94 5.47 15.16 -0.24
CA LEU A 94 5.82 14.80 -1.61
C LEU A 94 5.08 15.73 -2.56
N LYS A 95 5.81 16.51 -3.36
CA LYS A 95 5.20 17.35 -4.40
C LYS A 95 5.26 16.66 -5.76
N MET A 96 4.15 16.11 -6.21
CA MET A 96 4.02 15.44 -7.50
C MET A 96 2.56 15.48 -7.96
N HIS A 97 2.34 15.76 -9.25
CA HIS A 97 1.03 15.70 -9.88
C HIS A 97 1.24 15.41 -11.37
N CYS A 98 0.35 14.60 -11.95
CA CYS A 98 0.38 14.27 -13.37
C CYS A 98 -1.05 14.30 -13.92
N LYS A 99 -1.23 14.79 -15.15
CA LYS A 99 -2.53 14.76 -15.83
C LYS A 99 -2.89 13.34 -16.23
N SER A 100 -1.91 12.53 -16.62
CA SER A 100 -2.14 11.13 -16.98
C SER A 100 -1.08 10.20 -16.40
N CYS A 101 -1.54 9.11 -15.81
CA CYS A 101 -0.69 8.07 -15.25
C CYS A 101 -0.94 6.73 -15.92
N ALA A 102 0.14 5.99 -16.18
CA ALA A 102 0.12 4.57 -16.49
C ALA A 102 0.52 3.81 -15.23
N LEU A 103 -0.42 3.11 -14.60
CA LEU A 103 -0.17 2.21 -13.48
C LEU A 103 0.06 0.81 -14.04
N VAL A 104 1.31 0.37 -14.05
CA VAL A 104 1.70 -0.94 -14.58
C VAL A 104 1.76 -1.93 -13.42
N THR A 105 0.89 -2.95 -13.45
CA THR A 105 0.95 -4.02 -12.46
C THR A 105 2.08 -4.99 -12.74
N SER A 106 2.22 -6.01 -11.90
CA SER A 106 3.16 -7.11 -12.14
C SER A 106 2.55 -8.29 -12.89
N SER A 107 1.27 -8.24 -13.31
CA SER A 107 0.55 -9.42 -13.84
C SER A 107 1.18 -10.02 -15.10
N GLY A 108 1.12 -11.35 -15.22
CA GLY A 108 1.51 -12.08 -16.43
C GLY A 108 0.68 -11.75 -17.66
N HIS A 109 -0.51 -11.13 -17.51
CA HIS A 109 -1.32 -10.65 -18.64
C HIS A 109 -0.61 -9.60 -19.51
N LEU A 110 0.47 -8.99 -19.01
CA LEU A 110 1.27 -8.05 -19.77
C LEU A 110 2.16 -8.74 -20.83
N LEU A 111 2.49 -10.02 -20.67
CA LEU A 111 3.37 -10.73 -21.59
C LEU A 111 2.78 -10.80 -23.00
N GLY A 112 3.57 -10.38 -23.99
CA GLY A 112 3.17 -10.35 -25.40
C GLY A 112 2.17 -9.24 -25.76
N SER A 113 1.82 -8.35 -24.83
CA SER A 113 0.85 -7.28 -25.06
C SER A 113 1.35 -6.18 -26.01
N LYS A 114 2.67 -5.99 -26.12
CA LYS A 114 3.32 -4.94 -26.92
C LYS A 114 2.89 -3.51 -26.55
N GLN A 115 2.49 -3.27 -25.30
CA GLN A 115 1.99 -1.97 -24.84
C GLN A 115 3.10 -1.01 -24.40
N GLY A 116 4.36 -1.41 -24.50
CA GLY A 116 5.49 -0.67 -23.92
C GLY A 116 5.60 0.76 -24.42
N ASP A 117 5.45 0.98 -25.73
CA ASP A 117 5.55 2.33 -26.33
C ASP A 117 4.43 3.24 -25.80
N ARG A 118 3.19 2.75 -25.77
CA ARG A 118 2.02 3.48 -25.23
C ARG A 118 2.16 3.79 -23.73
N ILE A 119 2.74 2.87 -22.96
CA ILE A 119 3.03 3.08 -21.54
C ILE A 119 4.05 4.22 -21.38
N ASP A 120 5.14 4.19 -22.16
CA ASP A 120 6.24 5.15 -22.06
C ASP A 120 5.85 6.57 -22.55
N GLU A 121 4.89 6.68 -23.46
CA GLU A 121 4.27 7.94 -23.88
C GLU A 121 3.46 8.63 -22.78
N THR A 122 2.99 7.89 -21.77
CA THR A 122 2.18 8.46 -20.69
C THR A 122 3.04 9.37 -19.80
N GLU A 123 2.50 10.52 -19.37
CA GLU A 123 3.24 11.54 -18.61
C GLU A 123 3.98 10.94 -17.40
N CYS A 124 3.27 10.17 -16.57
CA CYS A 124 3.83 9.48 -15.42
C CYS A 124 3.61 7.97 -15.50
N VAL A 125 4.66 7.18 -15.26
CA VAL A 125 4.56 5.71 -15.17
C VAL A 125 4.81 5.28 -13.72
N ILE A 126 3.81 4.59 -13.15
CA ILE A 126 3.82 4.09 -11.78
C ILE A 126 4.05 2.57 -11.81
N ARG A 127 5.10 2.11 -11.13
CA ARG A 127 5.46 0.69 -11.00
C ARG A 127 5.48 0.23 -9.54
N MET A 128 5.50 -1.07 -9.33
CA MET A 128 5.47 -1.68 -8.00
C MET A 128 6.68 -2.56 -7.74
N ASN A 129 7.19 -2.51 -6.51
CA ASN A 129 8.21 -3.42 -5.98
C ASN A 129 9.42 -3.56 -6.91
N ASP A 130 9.89 -4.79 -7.08
CA ASP A 130 11.04 -5.18 -7.91
C ASP A 130 10.64 -5.63 -9.32
N ALA A 131 9.46 -5.24 -9.81
CA ALA A 131 9.02 -5.53 -11.17
C ALA A 131 10.01 -4.90 -12.19
N PRO A 132 10.73 -5.71 -13.00
CA PRO A 132 11.78 -5.22 -13.87
C PRO A 132 11.22 -4.71 -15.20
N THR A 133 11.90 -3.75 -15.82
CA THR A 133 11.63 -3.33 -17.21
C THR A 133 12.59 -3.98 -18.21
N GLN A 134 13.83 -4.22 -17.79
CA GLN A 134 14.85 -4.82 -18.64
C GLN A 134 14.42 -6.23 -19.10
N GLY A 135 14.46 -6.46 -20.41
CA GLY A 135 13.99 -7.70 -21.03
C GLY A 135 12.49 -7.74 -21.32
N TYR A 136 11.70 -6.82 -20.74
CA TYR A 136 10.23 -6.77 -20.90
C TYR A 136 9.75 -5.46 -21.54
N GLY A 137 10.64 -4.54 -21.89
CA GLY A 137 10.30 -3.18 -22.33
C GLY A 137 9.32 -3.09 -23.49
N LYS A 138 9.26 -4.07 -24.38
CA LYS A 138 8.26 -4.13 -25.46
C LYS A 138 6.83 -4.23 -24.93
N ASP A 139 6.64 -4.94 -23.84
CA ASP A 139 5.34 -5.21 -23.25
C ASP A 139 5.00 -4.20 -22.14
N VAL A 140 5.99 -3.88 -21.30
CA VAL A 140 5.76 -3.10 -20.07
C VAL A 140 6.37 -1.70 -20.09
N GLY A 141 7.11 -1.32 -21.14
CA GLY A 141 7.81 -0.04 -21.25
C GLY A 141 9.09 0.01 -20.40
N ASN A 142 9.89 1.05 -20.56
CA ASN A 142 11.13 1.29 -19.81
C ASN A 142 11.03 2.50 -18.86
N LYS A 143 10.08 3.40 -19.08
CA LYS A 143 9.88 4.58 -18.24
C LYS A 143 9.39 4.21 -16.85
N THR A 144 9.91 4.89 -15.83
CA THR A 144 9.42 4.83 -14.45
C THR A 144 9.51 6.23 -13.85
N SER A 145 8.36 6.80 -13.47
CA SER A 145 8.28 8.11 -12.81
C SER A 145 8.11 7.96 -11.29
N LEU A 146 7.34 6.94 -10.87
CA LEU A 146 7.09 6.61 -9.48
C LEU A 146 7.17 5.10 -9.27
N ARG A 147 7.82 4.65 -8.19
CA ARG A 147 7.83 3.25 -7.79
C ARG A 147 7.41 3.08 -6.33
N VAL A 148 6.35 2.30 -6.10
CA VAL A 148 5.83 1.99 -4.76
C VAL A 148 6.34 0.63 -4.31
N ILE A 149 7.02 0.58 -3.15
CA ILE A 149 7.83 -0.56 -2.74
C ILE A 149 7.41 -1.02 -1.34
N ALA A 150 7.00 -2.29 -1.23
CA ALA A 150 6.81 -2.95 0.05
C ALA A 150 8.14 -3.24 0.73
N HIS A 151 8.13 -3.19 2.07
CA HIS A 151 9.28 -3.55 2.92
C HIS A 151 9.91 -4.91 2.58
N SER A 152 9.08 -5.89 2.19
CA SER A 152 9.52 -7.23 1.82
C SER A 152 10.30 -7.29 0.50
N SER A 153 10.18 -6.28 -0.36
CA SER A 153 10.84 -6.22 -1.68
C SER A 153 12.20 -5.51 -1.63
N ILE A 154 12.53 -4.86 -0.52
CA ILE A 154 13.74 -4.02 -0.41
C ILE A 154 15.02 -4.82 -0.63
N GLN A 155 15.09 -6.05 -0.09
CA GLN A 155 16.27 -6.89 -0.27
C GLN A 155 16.51 -7.27 -1.73
N ARG A 156 15.44 -7.48 -2.52
CA ARG A 156 15.56 -7.78 -3.95
C ARG A 156 16.00 -6.56 -4.74
N ILE A 157 15.44 -5.39 -4.43
CA ILE A 157 15.84 -4.11 -5.04
C ILE A 157 17.31 -3.78 -4.74
N LEU A 158 17.76 -4.00 -3.51
CA LEU A 158 19.15 -3.76 -3.09
C LEU A 158 20.16 -4.69 -3.77
N ARG A 159 19.74 -5.87 -4.22
CA ARG A 159 20.57 -6.79 -5.01
C ARG A 159 20.68 -6.30 -6.46
N ASN A 160 19.59 -5.79 -7.04
CA ASN A 160 19.54 -5.28 -8.41
C ASN A 160 19.90 -3.78 -8.50
N ARG A 161 21.08 -3.42 -7.99
CA ARG A 161 21.52 -2.00 -7.88
C ARG A 161 21.56 -1.27 -9.23
N ASN A 162 21.87 -1.98 -10.31
CA ASN A 162 21.97 -1.37 -11.65
C ASN A 162 20.61 -0.86 -12.15
N GLU A 163 19.52 -1.57 -11.87
CA GLU A 163 18.17 -1.11 -12.24
C GLU A 163 17.81 0.14 -11.42
N LEU A 164 18.11 0.13 -10.11
CA LEU A 164 17.89 1.27 -9.24
C LEU A 164 18.69 2.51 -9.69
N LEU A 165 19.95 2.31 -10.10
CA LEU A 165 20.81 3.37 -10.64
C LEU A 165 20.24 3.94 -11.95
N ASN A 166 19.84 3.08 -12.88
CA ASN A 166 19.26 3.51 -14.15
C ASN A 166 17.95 4.30 -13.94
N MET A 167 17.15 3.92 -12.95
CA MET A 167 15.92 4.63 -12.58
C MET A 167 16.15 5.92 -11.77
N SER A 168 17.34 6.12 -11.21
CA SER A 168 17.61 7.22 -10.27
C SER A 168 17.56 8.62 -10.90
N HIS A 169 17.52 8.71 -12.23
CA HIS A 169 17.37 9.97 -12.97
C HIS A 169 15.91 10.46 -12.95
N GLY A 170 15.47 10.95 -11.78
CA GLY A 170 14.23 11.72 -11.63
C GLY A 170 13.04 10.96 -11.06
N ALA A 171 13.09 9.62 -10.98
CA ALA A 171 12.01 8.82 -10.40
C ALA A 171 11.87 9.02 -8.88
N VAL A 172 10.63 8.96 -8.41
CA VAL A 172 10.27 8.98 -6.99
C VAL A 172 10.08 7.55 -6.49
N PHE A 173 10.56 7.26 -5.28
CA PHE A 173 10.42 5.96 -4.64
C PHE A 173 9.66 6.11 -3.33
N ILE A 174 8.54 5.40 -3.18
CA ILE A 174 7.72 5.42 -1.96
C ILE A 174 7.77 4.04 -1.31
N PHE A 175 8.30 3.97 -0.10
CA PHE A 175 8.44 2.75 0.68
C PHE A 175 7.36 2.61 1.74
N TRP A 176 6.79 1.42 1.90
CA TRP A 176 5.77 1.14 2.90
C TRP A 176 6.04 -0.18 3.63
N GLY A 177 5.58 -0.29 4.87
CA GLY A 177 5.75 -1.51 5.64
C GLY A 177 5.25 -1.43 7.08
N PRO A 178 5.35 -2.53 7.84
CA PRO A 178 5.01 -2.54 9.26
C PRO A 178 5.86 -1.53 10.05
N SER A 179 5.26 -0.90 11.05
CA SER A 179 5.94 0.12 11.86
C SER A 179 7.21 -0.39 12.54
N SER A 180 7.29 -1.69 12.86
CA SER A 180 8.50 -2.32 13.43
C SER A 180 9.71 -2.31 12.49
N TYR A 181 9.49 -2.31 11.17
CA TYR A 181 10.56 -2.26 10.17
C TYR A 181 10.87 -0.82 9.73
N MET A 182 9.89 0.08 9.83
CA MET A 182 9.97 1.47 9.35
C MET A 182 10.33 2.49 10.43
N ARG A 183 10.54 2.06 11.68
CA ARG A 183 10.87 2.94 12.82
C ARG A 183 12.25 3.61 12.67
N ARG A 184 12.33 4.85 13.16
CA ARG A 184 13.51 5.74 13.04
C ARG A 184 14.45 5.71 14.25
N ASP A 185 14.16 4.88 15.25
CA ASP A 185 14.88 4.72 16.51
C ASP A 185 16.16 3.86 16.40
N GLY A 186 16.69 3.69 15.19
CA GLY A 186 17.83 2.82 14.89
C GLY A 186 17.50 1.32 14.87
N LYS A 187 16.28 0.90 15.25
CA LYS A 187 15.87 -0.53 15.23
C LYS A 187 15.04 -0.91 13.99
N GLY A 188 14.73 0.04 13.12
CA GLY A 188 13.94 -0.20 11.91
C GLY A 188 14.83 -0.69 10.77
N LEU A 189 14.90 -2.01 10.59
CA LEU A 189 15.77 -2.63 9.57
C LEU A 189 15.59 -2.02 8.17
N VAL A 190 14.34 -1.73 7.78
CA VAL A 190 14.09 -1.11 6.47
C VAL A 190 14.50 0.35 6.47
N TYR A 191 14.10 1.13 7.47
CA TYR A 191 14.48 2.54 7.53
C TYR A 191 16.00 2.74 7.52
N ASN A 192 16.74 1.90 8.26
CA ASN A 192 18.20 1.93 8.30
C ASN A 192 18.80 1.63 6.91
N ASN A 193 18.26 0.66 6.18
CA ASN A 193 18.67 0.38 4.80
C ASN A 193 18.39 1.57 3.87
N LEU A 194 17.22 2.20 3.99
CA LEU A 194 16.87 3.39 3.19
C LEU A 194 17.79 4.58 3.50
N GLN A 195 18.15 4.79 4.75
CA GLN A 195 19.16 5.80 5.12
C GLN A 195 20.51 5.53 4.46
N LEU A 196 20.97 4.27 4.46
CA LEU A 196 22.21 3.89 3.79
C LEU A 196 22.11 4.09 2.27
N MET A 197 20.99 3.71 1.66
CA MET A 197 20.75 3.95 0.23
C MET A 197 20.80 5.43 -0.12
N ASN A 198 20.18 6.29 0.69
CA ASN A 198 20.20 7.74 0.48
C ASN A 198 21.61 8.34 0.61
N GLN A 199 22.52 7.71 1.38
CA GLN A 199 23.93 8.11 1.44
C GLN A 199 24.70 7.72 0.20
N ILE A 200 24.40 6.54 -0.37
CA ILE A 200 25.07 6.02 -1.57
C ILE A 200 24.54 6.71 -2.84
N LEU A 201 23.23 6.97 -2.89
CA LEU A 201 22.51 7.55 -4.02
C LEU A 201 21.79 8.84 -3.58
N PRO A 202 22.52 9.95 -3.35
CA PRO A 202 21.94 11.18 -2.81
C PRO A 202 20.94 11.86 -3.74
N GLN A 203 20.93 11.50 -5.04
CA GLN A 203 19.95 11.99 -6.02
C GLN A 203 18.63 11.21 -5.98
N LEU A 204 18.57 10.09 -5.26
CA LEU A 204 17.39 9.26 -5.13
C LEU A 204 16.31 10.00 -4.34
N LYS A 205 15.15 10.23 -4.95
CA LYS A 205 13.99 10.81 -4.28
C LYS A 205 13.24 9.72 -3.51
N ALA A 206 13.74 9.37 -2.32
CA ALA A 206 13.17 8.33 -1.47
C ALA A 206 12.25 8.90 -0.39
N TYR A 207 11.04 8.35 -0.30
CA TYR A 207 10.01 8.68 0.68
C TYR A 207 9.49 7.43 1.37
N MET A 208 9.01 7.55 2.60
CA MET A 208 8.30 6.49 3.31
C MET A 208 6.89 6.92 3.69
N ILE A 209 5.95 6.00 3.65
CA ILE A 209 4.58 6.25 4.12
C ILE A 209 4.61 6.38 5.65
N SER A 210 4.13 7.51 6.16
CA SER A 210 4.07 7.78 7.60
C SER A 210 3.11 6.81 8.32
N ARG A 211 3.30 6.64 9.63
CA ARG A 211 2.39 5.82 10.46
C ARG A 211 0.94 6.32 10.37
N HIS A 212 0.73 7.64 10.34
CA HIS A 212 -0.60 8.22 10.26
C HIS A 212 -1.26 7.90 8.91
N LYS A 213 -0.52 8.09 7.81
CA LYS A 213 -1.00 7.77 6.46
C LYS A 213 -1.30 6.28 6.28
N MET A 214 -0.49 5.39 6.88
CA MET A 214 -0.80 3.95 6.92
C MET A 214 -2.14 3.65 7.61
N LEU A 215 -2.48 4.36 8.69
CA LEU A 215 -3.78 4.22 9.36
C LEU A 215 -4.93 4.75 8.49
N GLN A 216 -4.71 5.85 7.77
CA GLN A 216 -5.70 6.37 6.82
C GLN A 216 -6.00 5.37 5.69
N PHE A 217 -4.98 4.65 5.19
CA PHE A 217 -5.19 3.57 4.23
C PHE A 217 -5.96 2.38 4.81
N ASP A 218 -5.70 2.01 6.08
CA ASP A 218 -6.48 0.99 6.79
C ASP A 218 -7.95 1.42 6.93
N ASP A 219 -8.21 2.68 7.30
CA ASP A 219 -9.55 3.23 7.47
C ASP A 219 -10.31 3.37 6.14
N LEU A 220 -9.62 3.75 5.07
CA LEU A 220 -10.16 3.74 3.71
C LEU A 220 -10.62 2.32 3.35
N PHE A 221 -9.75 1.32 3.51
CA PHE A 221 -10.10 -0.07 3.19
C PHE A 221 -11.33 -0.53 3.98
N LYS A 222 -11.37 -0.22 5.28
CA LYS A 222 -12.52 -0.55 6.13
C LYS A 222 -13.81 0.13 5.67
N ARG A 223 -13.74 1.40 5.27
CA ARG A 223 -14.92 2.13 4.77
C ARG A 223 -15.43 1.57 3.45
N GLU A 224 -14.53 1.27 2.50
CA GLU A 224 -14.89 0.77 1.17
C GLU A 224 -15.40 -0.68 1.20
N THR A 225 -14.93 -1.50 2.15
CA THR A 225 -15.20 -2.94 2.15
C THR A 225 -16.05 -3.44 3.33
N GLY A 226 -16.23 -2.62 4.36
CA GLY A 226 -16.78 -3.02 5.66
C GLY A 226 -15.87 -3.96 6.46
N LYS A 227 -14.66 -4.29 5.96
CA LYS A 227 -13.74 -5.25 6.60
C LYS A 227 -12.59 -4.51 7.27
N ASP A 228 -12.39 -4.79 8.56
CA ASP A 228 -11.22 -4.28 9.26
C ASP A 228 -10.01 -5.18 8.97
N ARG A 229 -8.94 -4.59 8.44
CA ARG A 229 -7.71 -5.29 8.09
C ARG A 229 -7.08 -5.99 9.29
N LYS A 230 -7.02 -5.32 10.45
CA LYS A 230 -6.36 -5.84 11.65
C LYS A 230 -7.18 -6.99 12.26
N ILE A 231 -8.50 -6.83 12.33
CA ILE A 231 -9.40 -7.87 12.85
C ILE A 231 -9.37 -9.10 11.94
N SER A 232 -9.31 -8.90 10.61
CA SER A 232 -9.23 -9.99 9.64
C SER A 232 -7.81 -10.54 9.41
N ASN A 233 -6.83 -10.06 10.18
CA ASN A 233 -5.42 -10.44 10.14
C ASN A 233 -4.81 -10.50 8.72
N THR A 234 -5.15 -9.50 7.88
CA THR A 234 -4.67 -9.39 6.50
C THR A 234 -3.75 -8.18 6.33
N TRP A 235 -3.09 -8.09 5.18
CA TRP A 235 -2.34 -6.90 4.77
C TRP A 235 -2.91 -6.35 3.47
N LEU A 236 -2.92 -5.03 3.34
CA LEU A 236 -3.21 -4.37 2.06
C LEU A 236 -2.10 -4.71 1.07
N SER A 237 -2.45 -4.96 -0.18
CA SER A 237 -1.45 -5.22 -1.22
C SER A 237 -0.71 -3.94 -1.61
N THR A 238 0.45 -4.10 -2.28
CA THR A 238 1.12 -2.95 -2.91
C THR A 238 0.20 -2.31 -3.98
N GLY A 239 -0.66 -3.10 -4.63
CA GLY A 239 -1.68 -2.60 -5.56
C GLY A 239 -2.65 -1.63 -4.89
N TRP A 240 -3.12 -1.93 -3.68
CA TRP A 240 -3.97 -1.03 -2.90
C TRP A 240 -3.30 0.31 -2.61
N PHE A 241 -2.06 0.28 -2.09
CA PHE A 241 -1.32 1.52 -1.83
C PHE A 241 -1.10 2.30 -3.12
N THR A 242 -0.71 1.64 -4.20
CA THR A 242 -0.41 2.28 -5.49
C THR A 242 -1.65 2.90 -6.11
N MET A 243 -2.80 2.21 -6.08
CA MET A 243 -4.06 2.74 -6.61
C MET A 243 -4.54 3.96 -5.81
N THR A 244 -4.42 3.91 -4.47
CA THR A 244 -4.79 5.03 -3.62
C THR A 244 -3.85 6.24 -3.83
N ILE A 245 -2.55 6.00 -3.97
CA ILE A 245 -1.57 7.05 -4.32
C ILE A 245 -1.88 7.65 -5.70
N ALA A 246 -2.25 6.83 -6.69
CA ALA A 246 -2.59 7.30 -8.02
C ALA A 246 -3.83 8.22 -8.02
N LEU A 247 -4.84 7.93 -7.18
CA LEU A 247 -6.00 8.81 -6.99
C LEU A 247 -5.64 10.19 -6.40
N GLU A 248 -4.58 10.27 -5.58
CA GLU A 248 -4.09 11.54 -5.03
C GLU A 248 -3.23 12.33 -6.03
N LEU A 249 -2.69 11.65 -7.05
CA LEU A 249 -1.61 12.17 -7.90
C LEU A 249 -2.06 12.49 -9.33
N CYS A 250 -3.05 11.75 -9.85
CA CYS A 250 -3.36 11.67 -11.28
C CYS A 250 -4.78 12.15 -11.60
N ASP A 251 -4.95 12.94 -12.67
CA ASP A 251 -6.30 13.27 -13.17
C ASP A 251 -6.93 12.09 -13.94
N ARG A 252 -6.11 11.31 -14.65
CA ARG A 252 -6.48 10.09 -15.38
C ARG A 252 -5.53 8.95 -15.05
N ILE A 253 -6.09 7.77 -14.79
CA ILE A 253 -5.33 6.56 -14.45
C ILE A 253 -5.62 5.46 -15.48
N ASN A 254 -4.60 5.08 -16.25
CA ASN A 254 -4.64 3.91 -17.13
C ASN A 254 -3.92 2.75 -16.42
N VAL A 255 -4.65 1.70 -16.05
CA VAL A 255 -4.15 0.53 -15.33
C VAL A 255 -3.87 -0.59 -16.32
N TYR A 256 -2.65 -1.11 -16.35
CA TYR A 256 -2.23 -2.18 -17.25
C TYR A 256 -1.95 -3.47 -16.47
N GLY A 257 -2.45 -4.60 -16.94
CA GLY A 257 -2.21 -5.91 -16.33
C GLY A 257 -3.11 -6.18 -15.14
N MET A 258 -4.37 -5.74 -15.14
CA MET A 258 -5.27 -5.99 -14.02
C MET A 258 -6.56 -6.60 -14.54
N VAL A 259 -6.83 -7.85 -14.15
CA VAL A 259 -8.09 -8.53 -14.46
C VAL A 259 -9.25 -8.01 -13.59
N PRO A 260 -10.52 -8.09 -14.06
CA PRO A 260 -11.68 -7.74 -13.25
C PRO A 260 -11.83 -8.67 -12.02
N PRO A 261 -12.54 -8.26 -10.96
CA PRO A 261 -12.60 -9.01 -9.70
C PRO A 261 -13.18 -10.42 -9.84
N ASP A 262 -14.04 -10.65 -10.83
CA ASP A 262 -14.70 -11.93 -11.04
C ASP A 262 -14.03 -12.79 -12.13
N PHE A 263 -12.90 -12.36 -12.71
CA PHE A 263 -12.17 -13.07 -13.76
C PHE A 263 -11.86 -14.53 -13.40
N CYS A 264 -11.31 -14.76 -12.21
CA CYS A 264 -10.93 -16.10 -11.74
C CYS A 264 -12.12 -17.00 -11.35
N ARG A 265 -13.37 -16.55 -11.56
CA ARG A 265 -14.56 -17.41 -11.41
C ARG A 265 -14.90 -18.15 -12.70
N ASP A 266 -14.46 -17.64 -13.85
CA ASP A 266 -14.69 -18.29 -15.13
C ASP A 266 -13.78 -19.52 -15.27
N PRO A 267 -14.31 -20.74 -15.39
CA PRO A 267 -13.48 -21.94 -15.54
C PRO A 267 -12.62 -21.95 -16.81
N ASN A 268 -12.94 -21.11 -17.80
CA ASN A 268 -12.21 -21.00 -19.06
C ASN A 268 -11.29 -19.77 -19.10
N HIS A 269 -11.03 -19.13 -17.96
CA HIS A 269 -10.14 -17.97 -17.91
C HIS A 269 -8.75 -18.31 -18.47
N LEU A 270 -8.10 -17.32 -19.09
CA LEU A 270 -6.71 -17.48 -19.52
C LEU A 270 -5.82 -17.66 -18.28
N SER A 271 -5.01 -18.72 -18.26
CA SER A 271 -3.99 -18.93 -17.23
C SER A 271 -2.70 -18.22 -17.62
N VAL A 272 -2.17 -17.43 -16.70
CA VAL A 272 -0.92 -16.67 -16.85
C VAL A 272 -0.12 -16.76 -15.54
N PRO A 273 1.21 -16.61 -15.58
CA PRO A 273 1.99 -16.51 -14.35
C PRO A 273 1.55 -15.27 -13.54
N TYR A 274 1.61 -15.38 -12.21
CA TYR A 274 1.27 -14.31 -11.29
C TYR A 274 2.10 -13.04 -11.53
N HIS A 275 3.38 -13.22 -11.89
CA HIS A 275 4.25 -12.13 -12.30
C HIS A 275 4.77 -12.33 -13.72
N TYR A 276 4.75 -11.27 -14.55
CA TYR A 276 5.30 -11.34 -15.92
C TYR A 276 6.79 -11.72 -15.96
N TYR A 277 7.52 -11.42 -14.90
CA TYR A 277 8.96 -11.65 -14.79
C TYR A 277 9.32 -12.96 -14.07
N GLU A 278 8.32 -13.77 -13.70
CA GLU A 278 8.50 -15.09 -13.09
C GLU A 278 7.66 -16.11 -13.88
N PRO A 279 8.06 -16.48 -15.11
CA PRO A 279 7.26 -17.38 -15.96
C PRO A 279 7.10 -18.79 -15.39
N LEU A 280 8.00 -19.20 -14.49
CA LEU A 280 7.92 -20.45 -13.72
C LEU A 280 7.25 -20.25 -12.34
N GLY A 281 6.72 -19.06 -12.08
CA GLY A 281 6.01 -18.72 -10.87
C GLY A 281 4.62 -19.36 -10.79
N PRO A 282 3.91 -19.16 -9.68
CA PRO A 282 2.55 -19.67 -9.53
C PRO A 282 1.59 -19.00 -10.52
N ASP A 283 0.51 -19.70 -10.87
CA ASP A 283 -0.60 -19.14 -11.66
C ASP A 283 -1.28 -17.96 -10.93
N GLU A 284 -1.68 -16.93 -11.70
CA GLU A 284 -2.22 -15.69 -11.16
C GLU A 284 -3.53 -15.93 -10.36
N CYS A 285 -4.48 -16.65 -10.94
CA CYS A 285 -5.76 -16.90 -10.29
C CYS A 285 -5.63 -17.80 -9.06
N THR A 286 -4.73 -18.77 -9.10
CA THR A 286 -4.36 -19.61 -7.95
C THR A 286 -3.84 -18.74 -6.79
N MET A 287 -2.95 -17.79 -7.08
CA MET A 287 -2.44 -16.84 -6.08
C MET A 287 -3.55 -15.94 -5.53
N TYR A 288 -4.40 -15.37 -6.40
CA TYR A 288 -5.49 -14.51 -5.97
C TYR A 288 -6.49 -15.23 -5.06
N ILE A 289 -6.92 -16.44 -5.44
CA ILE A 289 -7.89 -17.22 -4.67
C ILE A 289 -7.29 -17.68 -3.34
N SER A 290 -6.05 -18.16 -3.34
CA SER A 290 -5.35 -18.60 -2.12
C SER A 290 -5.22 -17.46 -1.10
N HIS A 291 -4.78 -16.29 -1.53
CA HIS A 291 -4.65 -15.11 -0.65
C HIS A 291 -6.03 -14.58 -0.21
N GLU A 292 -7.00 -14.50 -1.12
CA GLU A 292 -8.36 -14.03 -0.80
C GLU A 292 -9.04 -14.92 0.24
N ARG A 293 -8.79 -16.23 0.23
CA ARG A 293 -9.36 -17.19 1.21
C ARG A 293 -8.51 -17.34 2.48
N GLY A 294 -7.33 -16.74 2.53
CA GLY A 294 -6.43 -16.77 3.68
C GLY A 294 -7.12 -16.34 4.98
N ARG A 295 -6.77 -17.05 6.07
CA ARG A 295 -7.24 -16.77 7.45
C ARG A 295 -6.12 -16.66 8.48
N LYS A 296 -4.88 -17.00 8.09
CA LYS A 296 -3.69 -16.98 8.94
C LYS A 296 -2.49 -16.54 8.09
N GLY A 297 -1.55 -15.81 8.69
CA GLY A 297 -0.31 -15.37 8.03
C GLY A 297 -0.44 -14.10 7.19
N SER A 298 0.56 -13.85 6.33
CA SER A 298 0.66 -12.66 5.49
C SER A 298 -0.08 -12.85 4.16
N HIS A 299 -1.40 -12.74 4.19
CA HIS A 299 -2.23 -12.81 2.99
C HIS A 299 -2.89 -11.45 2.67
N HIS A 300 -3.32 -11.29 1.42
CA HIS A 300 -3.95 -10.08 0.89
C HIS A 300 -5.38 -10.40 0.47
N ARG A 301 -6.24 -9.38 0.37
CA ARG A 301 -7.60 -9.54 -0.16
C ARG A 301 -7.68 -9.04 -1.59
N PHE A 302 -6.91 -9.63 -2.50
CA PHE A 302 -6.75 -9.14 -3.87
C PHE A 302 -8.07 -8.98 -4.62
N ILE A 303 -9.02 -9.90 -4.46
CA ILE A 303 -10.32 -9.85 -5.13
C ILE A 303 -11.20 -8.79 -4.47
N THR A 304 -11.18 -8.70 -3.13
CA THR A 304 -11.88 -7.62 -2.41
C THR A 304 -11.35 -6.24 -2.83
N GLU A 305 -10.04 -6.05 -2.92
CA GLU A 305 -9.42 -4.80 -3.37
C GLU A 305 -9.81 -4.45 -4.82
N LYS A 306 -9.80 -5.42 -5.74
CA LYS A 306 -10.24 -5.22 -7.13
C LYS A 306 -11.70 -4.77 -7.25
N ARG A 307 -12.61 -5.26 -6.39
CA ARG A 307 -14.01 -4.77 -6.35
C ARG A 307 -14.11 -3.31 -5.95
N VAL A 308 -13.22 -2.85 -5.06
CA VAL A 308 -13.14 -1.43 -4.73
C VAL A 308 -12.63 -0.63 -5.92
N PHE A 309 -11.62 -1.13 -6.64
CA PHE A 309 -11.10 -0.44 -7.84
C PHE A 309 -12.13 -0.37 -8.97
N GLU A 310 -12.91 -1.42 -9.16
CA GLU A 310 -14.07 -1.44 -10.05
C GLU A 310 -15.09 -0.34 -9.65
N ASN A 311 -15.45 -0.24 -8.38
CA ASN A 311 -16.34 0.81 -7.89
C ASN A 311 -15.75 2.22 -8.06
N TRP A 312 -14.45 2.39 -7.81
CA TRP A 312 -13.76 3.65 -8.04
C TRP A 312 -13.77 4.03 -9.52
N ALA A 313 -13.61 3.07 -10.44
CA ALA A 313 -13.68 3.34 -11.88
C ALA A 313 -15.07 3.79 -12.37
N ARG A 314 -16.14 3.55 -11.60
CA ARG A 314 -17.47 4.15 -11.86
C ARG A 314 -17.54 5.65 -11.51
N THR A 315 -16.61 6.15 -10.70
CA THR A 315 -16.63 7.51 -10.15
C THR A 315 -15.47 8.37 -10.63
N PHE A 316 -14.28 7.77 -10.76
CA PHE A 316 -13.04 8.41 -11.15
C PHE A 316 -12.63 7.99 -12.56
N ASN A 317 -11.75 8.77 -13.19
CA ASN A 317 -11.26 8.54 -14.54
C ASN A 317 -10.20 7.44 -14.59
N ILE A 318 -10.64 6.20 -14.40
CA ILE A 318 -9.81 4.99 -14.35
C ILE A 318 -10.19 4.09 -15.54
N HIS A 319 -9.19 3.59 -16.26
CA HIS A 319 -9.36 2.66 -17.37
C HIS A 319 -8.45 1.45 -17.19
N PHE A 320 -8.92 0.26 -17.54
CA PHE A 320 -8.16 -0.98 -17.42
C PHE A 320 -7.82 -1.57 -18.78
N PHE A 321 -6.58 -2.06 -18.89
CA PHE A 321 -6.00 -2.65 -20.09
C PHE A 321 -5.30 -3.96 -19.73
N GLN A 322 -5.31 -4.91 -20.66
CA GLN A 322 -4.70 -6.25 -20.52
C GLN A 322 -5.15 -7.02 -19.27
N PRO A 323 -6.37 -7.59 -19.27
CA PRO A 323 -7.39 -7.45 -20.31
C PRO A 323 -8.09 -6.09 -20.26
N ASP A 324 -8.69 -5.67 -21.38
CA ASP A 324 -9.56 -4.49 -21.41
C ASP A 324 -10.90 -4.82 -20.73
N TRP A 325 -11.30 -4.00 -19.77
CA TRP A 325 -12.62 -4.09 -19.13
C TRP A 325 -13.02 -2.76 -18.50
N GLU A 326 -14.31 -2.58 -18.32
CA GLU A 326 -14.91 -1.43 -17.67
C GLU A 326 -16.05 -1.87 -16.75
N PRO A 327 -16.28 -1.19 -15.62
CA PRO A 327 -17.40 -1.50 -14.76
C PRO A 327 -18.72 -1.14 -15.43
N GLU A 328 -19.74 -2.00 -15.28
CA GLU A 328 -21.11 -1.67 -15.69
C GLU A 328 -21.56 -0.34 -15.05
N PRO A 329 -22.22 0.56 -15.81
CA PRO A 329 -22.77 1.80 -15.29
C PRO A 329 -23.73 1.52 -14.13
N LEU A 330 -23.76 2.43 -13.15
CA LEU A 330 -24.78 2.37 -12.10
C LEU A 330 -26.16 2.58 -12.75
N THR A 331 -26.93 1.51 -12.93
CA THR A 331 -28.30 1.61 -13.46
C THR A 331 -29.14 2.46 -12.51
N VAL A 332 -29.58 3.64 -12.98
CA VAL A 332 -30.55 4.48 -12.28
C VAL A 332 -31.92 3.81 -12.41
N ASN A 333 -32.22 2.84 -11.56
CA ASN A 333 -33.56 2.27 -11.45
C ASN A 333 -33.87 1.96 -9.99
N HIS A 334 -34.32 2.99 -9.26
CA HIS A 334 -35.42 2.82 -8.31
C HIS A 334 -36.25 4.12 -8.26
N PRO A 335 -37.59 4.02 -8.23
CA PRO A 335 -38.47 5.17 -8.20
C PRO A 335 -38.25 5.95 -6.90
N GLU A 336 -38.34 7.28 -6.99
CA GLU A 336 -38.38 8.18 -5.85
C GLU A 336 -39.42 7.70 -4.82
N ILE A 337 -38.95 7.04 -3.75
CA ILE A 337 -39.72 6.94 -2.52
C ILE A 337 -39.63 8.33 -1.88
N LYS A 338 -40.67 9.13 -2.13
CA LYS A 338 -40.87 10.43 -1.47
C LYS A 338 -40.74 10.24 0.05
N PRO A 339 -39.94 11.08 0.74
CA PRO A 339 -39.96 11.10 2.19
C PRO A 339 -41.34 11.58 2.64
N VAL A 340 -42.03 10.76 3.43
CA VAL A 340 -43.16 11.21 4.23
C VAL A 340 -42.63 12.24 5.23
N VAL A 341 -43.31 13.39 5.24
CA VAL A 341 -43.01 14.65 5.95
C VAL A 341 -42.73 14.46 7.44
#